data_AF-A0A378UF60-F1
#
_entry.id   AF-A0A378UF60-F1
#
_cell.length_a   1.000
_cell.length_b   1.000
_cell.length_c   1.000
_cell.angle_alpha   90.00
_cell.angle_beta   90.00
_cell.angle_gamma   90.00
#
_symmetry.space_group_name_H-M   'P 1'
#
loop_
_entity.id
_entity.type
_entity.pdbx_description
1 polymer ?
#
loop_
_entity_poly.entity_id
_entity_poly.type
_entity_poly.pdbx_seq_one_letter_code
_entity_poly.pdbx_strand_id
1 'polypeptide(L)'
;MFLALGINIEGQKELLGMWLAENEGAKFWLNVLTELKNRGLNDILIACVDGLKGFPDAINTVYPKARIQLCIVHMVRNSLRFVSWKDYKAVTRDLKAIYQAPTEEAGQQALEAFASAWDCRYPQISRSWQANWPNLATFFAYPTDIRKVIYTTNAIESLNSVIRHAIKKRKVFPTDDSVKKVVWLAIQSASRKWTMLLKDWRMAMSRFIIEFGDRLDGHF
;
A
#
# COMPACT_ATOMS: atom_id res chain seq x y z
N MET A 1 -13.82 -8.54 4.61
CA MET A 1 -12.63 -9.38 4.89
C MET A 1 -11.41 -8.54 4.59
N PHE A 2 -10.48 -8.47 5.53
CA PHE A 2 -9.25 -7.69 5.47
C PHE A 2 -8.05 -8.62 5.51
N LEU A 3 -6.98 -8.24 4.83
CA LEU A 3 -5.77 -9.05 4.68
C LEU A 3 -4.56 -8.18 4.95
N ALA A 4 -3.55 -8.75 5.59
CA ALA A 4 -2.23 -8.14 5.70
C ALA A 4 -1.23 -9.04 4.97
N LEU A 5 -0.56 -8.46 3.99
CA LEU A 5 0.51 -9.12 3.24
C LEU A 5 1.84 -8.45 3.60
N GLY A 6 2.77 -9.23 4.13
CA GLY A 6 4.13 -8.81 4.46
C GLY A 6 5.11 -9.19 3.35
N ILE A 7 6.23 -8.48 3.34
CA ILE A 7 7.44 -8.86 2.60
C ILE A 7 8.53 -9.01 3.65
N ASN A 8 9.10 -10.20 3.79
CA ASN A 8 10.18 -10.46 4.74
C ASN A 8 11.51 -9.90 4.25
N ILE A 9 12.56 -10.02 5.07
CA ILE A 9 13.90 -9.52 4.73
C ILE A 9 14.51 -10.25 3.51
N GLU A 10 14.10 -11.48 3.27
CA GLU A 10 14.52 -12.24 2.10
C GLU A 10 13.85 -11.73 0.81
N GLY A 11 12.77 -10.94 0.92
CA GLY A 11 12.00 -10.40 -0.21
C GLY A 11 10.88 -11.32 -0.67
N GLN A 12 10.50 -12.27 0.18
CA GLN A 12 9.41 -13.20 -0.04
C GLN A 12 8.12 -12.63 0.54
N LYS A 13 7.01 -12.94 -0.12
CA LYS A 13 5.68 -12.51 0.30
C LYS A 13 5.13 -13.49 1.32
N GLU A 14 4.54 -12.98 2.39
CA GLU A 14 3.91 -13.78 3.42
C GLU A 14 2.55 -13.19 3.80
N LEU A 15 1.56 -14.06 3.99
CA LEU A 15 0.29 -13.62 4.54
C LEU A 15 0.44 -13.51 6.06
N LEU A 16 0.39 -12.29 6.59
CA LEU A 16 0.49 -12.03 8.02
C LEU A 16 -0.82 -12.35 8.74
N GLY A 17 -1.96 -12.11 8.10
CA GLY A 17 -3.26 -12.45 8.69
C GLY A 17 -4.45 -12.16 7.78
N MET A 18 -5.61 -12.64 8.24
CA MET A 18 -6.91 -12.47 7.60
C MET A 18 -7.97 -12.24 8.67
N TRP A 19 -8.73 -11.16 8.52
CA TRP A 19 -9.75 -10.76 9.48
C TRP A 19 -11.11 -10.60 8.80
N LEU A 20 -12.15 -11.09 9.47
CA LEU A 20 -13.53 -10.73 9.13
C LEU A 20 -13.96 -9.63 10.10
N ALA A 21 -14.43 -8.53 9.54
CA ALA A 21 -15.08 -7.47 10.28
C ALA A 21 -16.15 -6.84 9.39
N GLU A 22 -17.21 -6.37 10.02
CA GLU A 22 -18.32 -5.68 9.37
C GLU A 22 -17.93 -4.24 8.99
N ASN A 23 -17.10 -3.60 9.82
CA ASN A 23 -16.71 -2.20 9.66
C ASN A 23 -15.19 -2.03 9.61
N GLU A 24 -14.76 -1.18 8.69
CA GLU A 24 -13.37 -0.73 8.54
C GLU A 24 -13.20 0.60 9.26
N GLY A 25 -12.55 0.59 10.42
CA GLY A 25 -12.31 1.81 11.20
C GLY A 25 -10.98 1.78 11.92
N ALA A 26 -10.53 2.94 12.43
CA ALA A 26 -9.25 3.07 13.11
C ALA A 26 -9.08 2.10 14.28
N LYS A 27 -10.14 1.86 15.07
CA LYS A 27 -10.13 0.90 16.19
C LYS A 27 -9.91 -0.54 15.72
N PHE A 28 -10.51 -0.92 14.59
CA PHE A 28 -10.32 -2.24 14.00
C PHE A 28 -8.85 -2.43 13.60
N TRP A 29 -8.27 -1.47 12.88
CA TRP A 29 -6.88 -1.54 12.45
C TRP A 29 -5.88 -1.50 13.62
N LEU A 30 -6.16 -0.73 14.66
CA LEU A 30 -5.35 -0.73 15.89
C LEU A 30 -5.33 -2.12 16.54
N ASN A 31 -6.48 -2.80 16.61
CA ASN A 31 -6.57 -4.16 17.14
C ASN A 31 -5.77 -5.14 16.27
N VAL A 32 -5.90 -5.06 14.94
CA VAL A 32 -5.15 -5.90 13.98
C VAL A 32 -3.64 -5.72 14.17
N LEU A 33 -3.16 -4.48 14.23
CA LEU A 33 -1.74 -4.19 14.39
C LEU A 33 -1.21 -4.66 15.75
N THR A 34 -2.00 -4.51 16.80
CA THR A 34 -1.67 -4.99 18.16
C THR A 34 -1.62 -6.52 18.21
N GLU A 35 -2.54 -7.21 17.55
CA GLU A 35 -2.52 -8.66 17.42
C GLU A 35 -1.24 -9.12 16.70
N LEU A 36 -0.87 -8.48 15.58
CA LEU A 36 0.38 -8.79 14.86
C LEU A 36 1.61 -8.61 15.76
N LYS A 37 1.63 -7.54 16.57
CA LYS A 37 2.71 -7.28 17.53
C LYS A 37 2.79 -8.39 18.58
N ASN A 38 1.66 -8.79 19.14
CA ASN A 38 1.58 -9.89 20.12
C ASN A 38 1.98 -11.25 19.53
N ARG A 39 1.83 -11.43 18.22
CA ARG A 39 2.29 -12.62 17.48
C ARG A 39 3.79 -12.60 17.16
N GLY A 40 4.50 -11.53 17.51
CA GLY A 40 5.96 -11.41 17.35
C GLY A 40 6.41 -10.52 16.17
N LEU A 41 5.50 -9.82 15.48
CA LEU A 41 5.89 -8.78 14.52
C LEU A 41 6.38 -7.56 15.31
N ASN A 42 7.66 -7.53 15.65
CA ASN A 42 8.22 -6.50 16.52
C ASN A 42 8.47 -5.18 15.80
N ASP A 43 8.77 -5.22 14.50
CA ASP A 43 9.09 -4.03 13.74
C ASP A 43 8.58 -4.06 12.30
N ILE A 44 8.27 -2.87 11.79
CA ILE A 44 7.82 -2.63 10.41
C ILE A 44 8.63 -1.45 9.86
N LEU A 45 9.41 -1.67 8.80
CA LEU A 45 10.17 -0.59 8.17
C LEU A 45 9.25 0.36 7.40
N ILE A 46 8.38 -0.22 6.56
CA ILE A 46 7.48 0.53 5.67
C ILE A 46 6.09 -0.11 5.73
N ALA A 47 5.07 0.70 5.99
CA ALA A 47 3.67 0.30 5.92
C ALA A 47 3.00 0.95 4.71
N CYS A 48 2.72 0.16 3.67
CA CYS A 48 2.01 0.62 2.48
C CYS A 48 0.51 0.41 2.65
N VAL A 49 -0.25 1.50 2.74
CA VAL A 49 -1.69 1.45 3.01
C VAL A 49 -2.50 2.19 1.98
N ASP A 50 -3.78 1.87 1.88
CA ASP A 50 -4.75 2.69 1.21
C ASP A 50 -5.08 3.94 2.04
N GLY A 51 -5.73 4.92 1.41
CA GLY A 51 -6.05 6.21 2.03
C GLY A 51 -7.16 6.16 3.08
N LEU A 52 -7.23 5.10 3.89
CA LEU A 52 -8.22 4.95 4.95
C LEU A 52 -7.94 5.95 6.07
N LYS A 53 -8.97 6.70 6.43
CA LYS A 53 -8.89 7.73 7.47
C LYS A 53 -8.58 7.07 8.82
N GLY A 54 -7.55 7.56 9.51
CA GLY A 54 -7.14 7.09 10.83
C GLY A 54 -6.32 5.79 10.83
N PHE A 55 -6.10 5.15 9.68
CA PHE A 55 -5.21 3.99 9.62
C PHE A 55 -3.74 4.38 9.81
N PRO A 56 -3.22 5.49 9.20
CA PRO A 56 -1.88 5.99 9.52
C PRO A 56 -1.66 6.23 11.01
N ASP A 57 -2.64 6.80 11.71
CA ASP A 57 -2.56 7.08 13.14
C ASP A 57 -2.47 5.79 13.97
N ALA A 58 -3.24 4.76 13.58
CA ALA A 58 -3.16 3.44 14.21
C ALA A 58 -1.79 2.78 14.01
N ILE A 59 -1.17 2.94 12.83
CA ILE A 59 0.19 2.45 12.56
C ILE A 59 1.19 3.17 13.46
N ASN A 60 1.16 4.50 13.49
CA ASN A 60 2.07 5.28 14.33
C ASN A 60 1.92 4.96 15.82
N THR A 61 0.72 4.56 16.27
CA THR A 61 0.47 4.17 17.66
C THR A 61 1.16 2.84 18.01
N VAL A 62 1.15 1.86 17.12
CA VAL A 62 1.69 0.50 17.42
C VAL A 62 3.16 0.36 17.00
N TYR A 63 3.51 0.97 15.87
CA TYR A 63 4.81 0.94 15.20
C TYR A 63 5.28 2.37 14.89
N PRO A 64 5.68 3.17 15.89
CA PRO A 64 6.01 4.59 15.72
C PRO A 64 7.22 4.85 14.81
N LYS A 65 8.10 3.86 14.61
CA LYS A 65 9.25 3.95 13.71
C LYS A 65 8.91 3.55 12.26
N ALA A 66 7.70 3.05 12.00
CA ALA A 66 7.31 2.62 10.66
C ALA A 66 7.09 3.83 9.76
N ARG A 67 7.68 3.81 8.56
CA ARG A 67 7.40 4.82 7.55
C ARG A 67 6.12 4.47 6.82
N ILE A 68 5.19 5.41 6.77
CA ILE A 68 3.88 5.19 6.14
C ILE A 68 3.94 5.64 4.69
N GLN A 69 3.50 4.77 3.79
CA GLN A 69 3.31 5.10 2.39
C GLN A 69 1.84 4.95 2.02
N LEU A 70 1.24 6.01 1.49
CA LEU A 70 -0.09 5.94 0.87
C LEU A 70 0.01 5.42 -0.56
N CYS A 71 -0.87 4.49 -0.93
CA CYS A 71 -0.90 3.91 -2.25
C CYS A 71 -1.26 4.97 -3.32
N ILE A 72 -0.29 5.28 -4.19
CA ILE A 72 -0.46 6.25 -5.28
C ILE A 72 -1.51 5.77 -6.27
N VAL A 73 -1.63 4.46 -6.52
CA VAL A 73 -2.65 3.91 -7.43
C VAL A 73 -4.05 4.22 -6.91
N HIS A 74 -4.29 4.07 -5.61
CA HIS A 74 -5.57 4.45 -4.99
C HIS A 74 -5.78 5.96 -5.03
N MET A 75 -4.72 6.74 -4.79
CA MET A 75 -4.78 8.19 -4.88
C MET A 75 -5.16 8.69 -6.29
N VAL A 76 -4.54 8.12 -7.32
CA VAL A 76 -4.85 8.40 -8.73
C VAL A 76 -6.29 7.98 -9.06
N ARG A 77 -6.71 6.76 -8.67
CA ARG A 77 -8.10 6.30 -8.89
C ARG A 77 -9.11 7.25 -8.24
N ASN A 78 -8.88 7.65 -6.99
CA ASN A 78 -9.75 8.59 -6.28
C ASN A 78 -9.81 9.95 -6.98
N SER A 79 -8.68 10.44 -7.48
CA SER A 79 -8.59 11.69 -8.23
C SER A 79 -9.42 11.64 -9.52
N LEU A 80 -9.30 10.54 -10.27
CA LEU A 80 -9.95 10.37 -11.57
C LEU A 80 -11.47 10.19 -11.51
N ARG A 81 -12.06 9.93 -10.32
CA ARG A 81 -13.53 9.83 -10.14
C ARG A 81 -14.26 11.13 -10.48
N PHE A 82 -13.58 12.27 -10.35
CA PHE A 82 -14.15 13.59 -10.59
C PHE A 82 -13.89 14.11 -12.01
N VAL A 83 -13.09 13.38 -12.79
CA VAL A 83 -12.54 13.85 -14.06
C VAL A 83 -13.45 13.42 -15.21
N SER A 84 -13.73 14.36 -16.11
CA SER A 84 -14.53 14.06 -17.29
C SER A 84 -13.75 13.16 -18.27
N TRP A 85 -14.46 12.38 -19.09
CA TRP A 85 -13.82 11.52 -20.08
C TRP A 85 -12.88 12.28 -21.04
N LYS A 86 -13.26 13.52 -21.41
CA LYS A 86 -12.47 14.39 -22.30
C LYS A 86 -11.09 14.71 -21.73
N ASP A 87 -11.01 14.93 -20.42
CA ASP A 87 -9.79 15.35 -19.73
C ASP A 87 -9.01 14.18 -19.13
N TYR A 88 -9.64 13.01 -19.03
CA TYR A 88 -9.12 11.82 -18.35
C TYR A 88 -7.67 11.49 -18.74
N LYS A 89 -7.35 11.48 -20.04
CA LYS A 89 -6.02 11.14 -20.54
C LYS A 89 -4.97 12.19 -20.15
N ALA A 90 -5.33 13.48 -20.24
CA ALA A 90 -4.43 14.59 -19.92
C ALA A 90 -4.16 14.65 -18.41
N VAL A 91 -5.22 14.60 -17.60
CA VAL A 91 -5.12 14.57 -16.13
C VAL A 91 -4.31 13.36 -15.66
N THR A 92 -4.53 12.17 -16.23
CA THR A 92 -3.76 10.96 -15.87
C THR A 92 -2.27 11.11 -16.18
N ARG A 93 -1.93 11.71 -17.33
CA ARG A 93 -0.53 11.99 -17.70
C ARG A 93 0.11 12.94 -16.70
N ASP A 94 -0.58 14.03 -16.36
CA ASP A 94 -0.01 15.06 -15.48
C ASP A 94 0.10 14.55 -14.03
N LEU A 95 -0.87 13.76 -13.55
CA LEU A 95 -0.75 13.02 -12.27
C LEU A 95 0.43 12.05 -12.27
N LYS A 96 0.72 11.42 -13.42
CA LYS A 96 1.86 10.51 -13.57
C LYS A 96 3.20 11.22 -13.48
N ALA A 97 3.29 12.46 -13.95
CA ALA A 97 4.50 13.26 -13.82
C ALA A 97 4.91 13.49 -12.36
N ILE A 98 3.93 13.61 -11.45
CA ILE A 98 4.15 13.82 -10.01
C ILE A 98 4.97 12.67 -9.41
N TYR A 99 4.48 11.43 -9.52
CA TYR A 99 5.11 10.29 -8.85
C TYR A 99 6.23 9.62 -9.66
N GLN A 100 6.40 9.98 -10.93
CA GLN A 100 7.54 9.56 -11.74
C GLN A 100 8.71 10.53 -11.69
N ALA A 101 8.59 11.63 -10.93
CA ALA A 101 9.67 12.57 -10.72
C ALA A 101 10.93 11.88 -10.13
N PRO A 102 12.13 12.40 -10.42
CA PRO A 102 13.37 11.83 -9.89
C PRO A 102 13.51 12.06 -8.38
N THR A 103 13.11 13.24 -7.89
CA THR A 103 13.22 13.64 -6.48
C THR A 103 11.88 14.13 -5.93
N GLU A 104 11.80 14.26 -4.60
CA GLU A 104 10.61 14.80 -3.93
C GLU A 104 10.32 16.23 -4.37
N GLU A 105 11.35 17.07 -4.49
CA GLU A 105 11.22 18.47 -4.89
C GLU A 105 10.67 18.59 -6.31
N ALA A 106 11.17 17.75 -7.23
CA ALA A 106 10.65 17.70 -8.59
C ALA A 106 9.19 17.18 -8.62
N GLY A 107 8.84 16.25 -7.73
CA GLY A 107 7.46 15.78 -7.54
C GLY A 107 6.54 16.89 -7.05
N GLN A 108 7.00 17.69 -6.09
CA GLN A 108 6.26 18.83 -5.54
C GLN A 108 6.03 19.91 -6.60
N GLN A 109 7.06 20.25 -7.39
CA GLN A 109 6.94 21.17 -8.53
C GLN A 109 5.93 20.65 -9.57
N ALA A 110 5.94 19.36 -9.86
CA ALA A 110 4.96 18.75 -10.75
C ALA A 110 3.53 18.82 -10.18
N LEU A 111 3.35 18.72 -8.86
CA LEU A 111 2.06 18.89 -8.20
C LEU A 111 1.57 20.35 -8.27
N GLU A 112 2.46 21.33 -8.15
CA GLU A 112 2.14 22.75 -8.31
C GLU A 112 1.76 23.10 -9.76
N ALA A 113 2.50 22.56 -10.73
CA ALA A 113 2.18 22.68 -12.14
C ALA A 113 0.82 22.03 -12.47
N PHE A 114 0.53 20.87 -11.87
CA PHE A 114 -0.77 20.22 -11.97
C PHE A 114 -1.88 21.10 -11.42
N ALA A 115 -1.69 21.68 -10.23
CA ALA A 115 -2.67 22.57 -9.60
C ALA A 115 -2.96 23.79 -10.49
N SER A 116 -1.92 24.42 -11.03
CA SER A 116 -2.07 25.57 -11.93
C SER A 116 -2.86 25.23 -13.22
N ALA A 117 -2.67 24.03 -13.76
CA ALA A 117 -3.37 23.59 -14.97
C ALA A 117 -4.83 23.17 -14.73
N TRP A 118 -5.12 22.57 -13.57
CA TRP A 118 -6.38 21.83 -13.37
C TRP A 118 -7.27 22.36 -12.24
N ASP A 119 -6.79 23.20 -11.33
CA ASP A 119 -7.58 23.63 -10.16
C ASP A 119 -8.80 24.47 -10.52
N CYS A 120 -8.80 25.13 -11.67
CA CYS A 120 -9.99 25.84 -12.16
C CYS A 120 -11.17 24.90 -12.44
N ARG A 121 -10.93 23.59 -12.64
CA ARG A 121 -11.95 22.57 -12.94
C ARG A 121 -12.02 21.47 -11.89
N TYR A 122 -10.89 21.06 -11.34
CA TYR A 122 -10.73 19.92 -10.43
C TYR A 122 -9.94 20.28 -9.16
N PRO A 123 -10.32 21.33 -8.41
CA PRO A 123 -9.53 21.83 -7.27
C PRO A 123 -9.39 20.84 -6.12
N GLN A 124 -10.25 19.82 -6.06
CA GLN A 124 -10.20 18.81 -5.00
C GLN A 124 -9.03 17.83 -5.19
N ILE A 125 -8.52 17.69 -6.41
CA ILE A 125 -7.43 16.75 -6.69
C ILE A 125 -6.14 17.25 -6.04
N SER A 126 -5.66 18.44 -6.41
CA SER A 126 -4.43 19.02 -5.86
C SER A 126 -4.48 19.14 -4.33
N ARG A 127 -5.60 19.64 -3.78
CA ARG A 127 -5.80 19.75 -2.32
C ARG A 127 -5.67 18.41 -1.61
N SER A 128 -6.25 17.36 -2.17
CA SER A 128 -6.17 16.02 -1.60
C SER A 128 -4.74 15.47 -1.66
N TRP A 129 -4.02 15.71 -2.75
CA TRP A 129 -2.61 15.31 -2.88
C TRP A 129 -1.71 16.08 -1.92
N GLN A 130 -1.89 17.39 -1.79
CA GLN A 130 -1.13 18.24 -0.85
C GLN A 130 -1.38 17.83 0.60
N ALA A 131 -2.64 17.60 0.99
CA ALA A 131 -2.99 17.17 2.34
C ALA A 131 -2.38 15.82 2.72
N ASN A 132 -2.18 14.93 1.74
CA ASN A 132 -1.61 13.60 1.93
C ASN A 132 -0.12 13.51 1.55
N TRP A 133 0.51 14.62 1.14
CA TRP A 133 1.87 14.65 0.59
C TRP A 133 2.91 13.98 1.49
N PRO A 134 2.94 14.23 2.82
CA PRO A 134 3.95 13.62 3.69
C PRO A 134 3.98 12.09 3.62
N ASN A 135 2.82 11.44 3.47
CA ASN A 135 2.75 9.98 3.33
C ASN A 135 2.75 9.52 1.86
N LEU A 136 2.48 10.40 0.90
CA LEU A 136 2.57 10.08 -0.52
C LEU A 136 4.01 10.15 -1.02
N ALA A 137 4.84 11.03 -0.47
CA ALA A 137 6.21 11.28 -0.88
C ALA A 137 7.23 10.32 -0.27
N THR A 138 6.86 9.51 0.72
CA THR A 138 7.76 8.57 1.43
C THR A 138 8.58 7.70 0.47
N PHE A 139 8.03 7.30 -0.68
CA PHE A 139 8.74 6.48 -1.66
C PHE A 139 9.93 7.19 -2.33
N PHE A 140 9.99 8.53 -2.33
CA PHE A 140 11.09 9.30 -2.96
C PHE A 140 12.43 9.08 -2.26
N ALA A 141 12.42 8.78 -0.96
CA ALA A 141 13.61 8.42 -0.18
C ALA A 141 14.33 7.18 -0.71
N TYR A 142 13.66 6.39 -1.55
CA TYR A 142 14.17 5.12 -2.05
C TYR A 142 14.56 5.18 -3.54
N PRO A 143 15.50 4.34 -4.00
CA PRO A 143 15.88 4.26 -5.40
C PRO A 143 14.71 3.89 -6.32
N THR A 144 14.77 4.39 -7.55
CA THR A 144 13.76 4.21 -8.60
C THR A 144 13.31 2.77 -8.81
N ASP A 145 14.22 1.81 -8.65
CA ASP A 145 13.98 0.40 -8.90
C ASP A 145 12.97 -0.21 -7.91
N ILE A 146 12.92 0.33 -6.68
CA ILE A 146 12.11 -0.23 -5.59
C ILE A 146 10.88 0.62 -5.29
N ARG A 147 10.85 1.87 -5.77
CA ARG A 147 9.71 2.80 -5.65
C ARG A 147 8.39 2.12 -6.01
N LYS A 148 8.34 1.40 -7.13
CA LYS A 148 7.11 0.76 -7.63
C LYS A 148 6.54 -0.28 -6.66
N VAL A 149 7.40 -0.97 -5.92
CA VAL A 149 6.96 -1.93 -4.89
C VAL A 149 6.37 -1.19 -3.70
N ILE A 150 6.92 -0.02 -3.36
CA ILE A 150 6.52 0.79 -2.21
C ILE A 150 5.21 1.55 -2.50
N TYR A 151 5.13 2.29 -3.60
CA TYR A 151 3.99 3.18 -3.85
C TYR A 151 2.75 2.48 -4.44
N THR A 152 2.82 1.19 -4.76
CA THR A 152 1.68 0.42 -5.29
C THR A 152 1.28 -0.74 -4.39
N THR A 153 -0.02 -0.94 -4.22
CA THR A 153 -0.58 -2.12 -3.54
C THR A 153 -0.81 -3.29 -4.50
N ASN A 154 -0.04 -3.38 -5.59
CA ASN A 154 -0.25 -4.40 -6.63
C ASN A 154 -0.15 -5.84 -6.09
N ALA A 155 0.69 -6.08 -5.08
CA ALA A 155 0.84 -7.41 -4.49
C ALA A 155 -0.46 -7.86 -3.80
N ILE A 156 -1.09 -6.98 -3.01
CA ILE A 156 -2.36 -7.30 -2.34
C ILE A 156 -3.54 -7.24 -3.30
N GLU A 157 -3.52 -6.39 -4.34
CA GLU A 157 -4.53 -6.41 -5.41
C GLU A 157 -4.51 -7.71 -6.23
N SER A 158 -3.33 -8.26 -6.49
CA SER A 158 -3.17 -9.57 -7.13
C SER A 158 -3.83 -10.66 -6.26
N LEU A 159 -3.59 -10.63 -4.95
CA LEU A 159 -4.22 -11.55 -4.01
C LEU A 159 -5.75 -11.36 -3.96
N ASN A 160 -6.22 -10.12 -3.89
CA ASN A 160 -7.65 -9.78 -3.94
C ASN A 160 -8.31 -10.33 -5.22
N SER A 161 -7.60 -10.32 -6.36
CA SER A 161 -8.10 -10.91 -7.61
C SER A 161 -8.28 -12.42 -7.52
N VAL A 162 -7.31 -13.13 -6.93
CA VAL A 162 -7.41 -14.58 -6.67
C VAL A 162 -8.61 -14.88 -5.79
N ILE A 163 -8.79 -14.11 -4.73
CA ILE A 163 -9.90 -14.28 -3.79
C ILE A 163 -11.24 -14.04 -4.47
N ARG A 164 -11.38 -12.94 -5.22
CA ARG A 164 -12.57 -12.64 -6.02
C ARG A 164 -12.89 -13.78 -6.99
N HIS A 165 -11.88 -14.37 -7.62
CA HIS A 165 -12.09 -15.52 -8.51
C HIS A 165 -12.59 -16.77 -7.75
N ALA A 166 -11.99 -17.09 -6.61
CA ALA A 166 -12.36 -18.24 -5.79
C ALA A 166 -13.80 -18.15 -5.24
N ILE A 167 -14.23 -16.95 -4.85
CA ILE A 167 -15.58 -16.72 -4.32
C ILE A 167 -16.62 -16.44 -5.41
N LYS A 168 -16.23 -16.15 -6.67
CA LYS A 168 -17.15 -15.76 -7.76
C LYS A 168 -18.33 -16.74 -7.95
N LYS A 169 -18.08 -18.04 -7.78
CA LYS A 169 -19.11 -19.09 -7.92
C LYS A 169 -20.00 -19.26 -6.67
N ARG A 170 -19.63 -18.65 -5.54
CA ARG A 170 -20.33 -18.76 -4.24
C ARG A 170 -20.89 -17.40 -3.86
N LYS A 171 -22.17 -17.16 -4.17
CA LYS A 171 -22.83 -15.87 -3.91
C LYS A 171 -23.15 -15.64 -2.43
N VAL A 172 -23.39 -16.72 -1.67
CA VAL A 172 -23.73 -16.67 -0.24
C VAL A 172 -22.92 -17.73 0.50
N PHE A 173 -22.47 -17.38 1.69
CA PHE A 173 -21.77 -18.28 2.60
C PHE A 173 -22.66 -18.52 3.82
N PRO A 174 -22.83 -19.77 4.29
CA PRO A 174 -23.67 -20.08 5.43
C PRO A 174 -23.11 -19.57 6.75
N THR A 175 -21.78 -19.48 6.87
CA THR A 175 -21.10 -18.99 8.08
C THR A 175 -19.82 -18.23 7.75
N ASP A 176 -19.39 -17.38 8.67
CA ASP A 176 -18.09 -16.69 8.62
C ASP A 176 -16.91 -17.66 8.45
N ASP A 177 -16.94 -18.80 9.13
CA ASP A 177 -15.86 -19.78 9.01
C ASP A 177 -15.84 -20.47 7.65
N SER A 178 -17.00 -20.60 6.99
CA SER A 178 -17.05 -21.17 5.64
C SER A 178 -16.37 -20.26 4.62
N VAL A 179 -16.53 -18.93 4.74
CA VAL A 179 -15.82 -17.99 3.86
C VAL A 179 -14.34 -17.94 4.20
N LYS A 180 -13.95 -17.93 5.49
CA LYS A 180 -12.54 -17.99 5.91
C LYS A 180 -11.84 -19.21 5.32
N LYS A 181 -12.44 -20.40 5.39
CA LYS A 181 -11.86 -21.64 4.84
C LYS A 181 -11.62 -21.54 3.33
N VAL A 182 -12.61 -21.06 2.58
CA VAL A 182 -12.48 -20.93 1.12
C VAL A 182 -11.39 -19.93 0.74
N VAL A 183 -11.37 -18.78 1.41
CA VAL A 183 -10.37 -17.76 1.14
C VAL A 183 -8.97 -18.25 1.55
N TRP A 184 -8.83 -18.86 2.71
CA TRP A 184 -7.56 -19.43 3.17
C TRP A 184 -7.01 -20.48 2.19
N LEU A 185 -7.85 -21.41 1.70
CA LEU A 185 -7.44 -22.40 0.71
C LEU A 185 -7.02 -21.76 -0.63
N ALA A 186 -7.73 -20.72 -1.06
CA ALA A 186 -7.37 -19.99 -2.27
C ALA A 186 -6.01 -19.27 -2.12
N ILE A 187 -5.76 -18.65 -0.96
CA ILE A 187 -4.49 -18.00 -0.66
C ILE A 187 -3.37 -19.03 -0.55
N GLN A 188 -3.59 -20.16 0.13
CA GLN A 188 -2.60 -21.22 0.24
C GLN A 188 -2.21 -21.81 -1.12
N SER A 189 -3.17 -21.95 -2.03
CA SER A 189 -2.89 -22.37 -3.41
C SER A 189 -2.09 -21.32 -4.18
N ALA A 190 -2.37 -20.03 -3.96
CA ALA A 190 -1.63 -18.93 -4.57
C ALA A 190 -0.21 -18.79 -4.01
N SER A 191 -0.03 -18.97 -2.70
CA SER A 191 1.27 -18.80 -2.03
C SER A 191 2.29 -19.84 -2.47
N ARG A 192 1.87 -21.02 -2.91
CA ARG A 192 2.75 -22.02 -3.56
C ARG A 192 3.46 -21.48 -4.80
N LYS A 193 2.94 -20.41 -5.41
CA LYS A 193 3.54 -19.74 -6.58
C LYS A 193 4.38 -18.52 -6.21
N TRP A 194 4.47 -18.16 -4.92
CA TRP A 194 5.30 -17.05 -4.43
C TRP A 194 6.76 -17.51 -4.25
N THR A 195 7.33 -18.10 -5.30
CA THR A 195 8.69 -18.65 -5.29
C THR A 195 9.75 -17.62 -5.68
N MET A 196 9.35 -16.56 -6.38
CA MET A 196 10.27 -15.51 -6.84
C MET A 196 10.34 -14.35 -5.85
N LEU A 197 11.56 -13.93 -5.57
CA LEU A 197 11.84 -12.68 -4.87
C LEU A 197 11.32 -11.49 -5.68
N LEU A 198 11.07 -10.39 -4.98
CA LEU A 198 10.78 -9.13 -5.65
C LEU A 198 11.95 -8.73 -6.56
N LYS A 199 11.60 -8.19 -7.73
CA LYS A 199 12.59 -7.71 -8.68
C LYS A 199 13.48 -6.67 -8.00
N ASP A 200 14.80 -6.77 -8.23
CA ASP A 200 15.81 -5.84 -7.72
C ASP A 200 15.87 -5.79 -6.17
N TRP A 201 15.34 -6.80 -5.47
CA TRP A 201 15.28 -6.83 -4.00
C TRP A 201 16.64 -6.78 -3.32
N ARG A 202 17.68 -7.39 -3.90
CA ARG A 202 19.03 -7.33 -3.34
C ARG A 202 19.56 -5.90 -3.26
N MET A 203 19.28 -5.10 -4.28
CA MET A 203 19.64 -3.69 -4.32
C MET A 203 18.77 -2.87 -3.36
N ALA A 204 17.48 -3.22 -3.23
CA ALA A 204 16.58 -2.67 -2.22
C ALA A 204 17.13 -2.86 -0.81
N MET A 205 17.54 -4.10 -0.51
CA MET A 205 17.98 -4.50 0.82
C MET A 205 19.27 -3.77 1.21
N SER A 206 20.22 -3.62 0.28
CA SER A 206 21.42 -2.81 0.56
C SER A 206 21.08 -1.38 1.00
N ARG A 207 20.03 -0.77 0.44
CA ARG A 207 19.57 0.55 0.88
C ARG A 207 18.83 0.51 2.21
N PHE A 208 17.99 -0.50 2.43
CA PHE A 208 17.33 -0.66 3.73
C PHE A 208 18.33 -0.90 4.86
N ILE A 209 19.44 -1.60 4.61
CA ILE A 209 20.52 -1.76 5.59
C ILE A 209 21.20 -0.42 5.90
N ILE A 210 21.46 0.41 4.88
CA ILE A 210 22.06 1.74 5.09
C ILE A 210 21.11 2.66 5.88
N GLU A 211 19.80 2.57 5.60
CA GLU A 211 18.80 3.50 6.13
C GLU A 211 18.19 3.06 7.47
N PHE A 212 18.14 1.75 7.73
CA PHE A 212 17.52 1.13 8.91
C PHE A 212 18.45 0.15 9.63
N GLY A 213 19.78 0.30 9.47
CA GLY A 213 20.77 -0.66 9.98
C GLY A 213 20.56 -1.01 11.46
N ASP A 214 20.36 0.00 12.30
CA ASP A 214 20.09 -0.11 13.74
C ASP A 214 18.84 -0.97 14.06
N ARG A 215 17.91 -1.10 13.12
CA ARG A 215 16.67 -1.86 13.24
C ARG A 215 16.77 -3.26 12.63
N LEU A 216 17.83 -3.53 11.88
CA LEU A 216 18.09 -4.81 11.22
C LEU A 216 19.22 -5.62 11.88
N ASP A 217 19.94 -5.04 12.85
CA ASP A 217 21.13 -5.59 13.51
C ASP A 217 20.95 -6.92 14.30
N GLY A 218 19.77 -7.55 14.26
CA GLY A 218 19.52 -8.89 14.82
C GLY A 218 19.03 -9.92 13.80
N HIS A 219 18.96 -9.55 12.53
CA HIS A 219 18.43 -10.36 11.44
C HIS A 219 19.51 -10.81 10.43
N PHE A 220 20.76 -10.42 10.66
CA PHE A 220 21.94 -10.78 9.86
C PHE A 220 23.00 -11.48 10.72
#